data_AF-A0A6I2X861-F1
#
_entry.id   AF-A0A6I2X861-F1
#
_cell.length_a   1.000
_cell.length_b   1.000
_cell.length_c   1.000
_cell.angle_alpha   90.00
_cell.angle_beta   90.00
_cell.angle_gamma   90.00
#
_symmetry.space_group_name_H-M   'P 1'
#
loop_
_entity.id
_entity.type
_entity.pdbx_description
1 polymer ?
#
loop_
_entity_poly.entity_id
_entity_poly.type
_entity_poly.pdbx_seq_one_letter_code
_entity_poly.pdbx_strand_id
1 'polypeptide(L)'
;MRKVLATALVSALLALGATSPSEAATKQFTVKAKFKNAAGKTVLLIGKSGRVLASKNITKSSQSVALKTPKVSSIAGSSLQLVTTSGGDYYGPVVLSWKSKSKVYTAIKSTSKTTNYGTVKLVTVTGKQGYAKAAKKSKKVDKTRSTNAVNYRPVGVGTYGKSAGGARASAVSNARGAISLGGPYYVATGVDALDGADSDGDGLPNAFDVNDDGDAIIDSADTSTPTVGPTEAAASCESSGSFHIFTNFKSTQTNFDDNINVYGQTGTPFEATAPNIASAMTSTLVMVLQPITQVCGNAVTKTEIKGIGLPYAPSEYVDITSTLGGQSDYQWSVGSGRINSTDLALPAATLDPSKISALDVLVQRVTTSAGTYEYAGTPGFIFVTHPVPFQYQVTQVTPPGVDPDAGSWSDVTFNGGGTATYSIALDAANSQVNLRVYRPQRLGIDGEASAYYDLGGFVWTPQFPNVPGVGNCDELRTSDTQMTTDTATDSVAKPYLLLKWDLMRCFTGHEGSFGPSVSDFDVMVESPGPGGNSAQKLTIAVTPI
;
A
#
# COMPACT_ATOMS: atom_id res chain seq x y z
N MET A 1 30.88 60.19 4.75
CA MET A 1 30.04 59.02 4.40
C MET A 1 29.86 58.15 5.64
N ARG A 2 28.59 57.86 5.95
CA ARG A 2 28.00 56.81 6.81
C ARG A 2 28.75 56.34 8.07
N LYS A 3 28.22 56.78 9.22
CA LYS A 3 28.26 56.09 10.52
C LYS A 3 27.65 54.69 10.37
N VAL A 4 28.38 53.64 10.74
CA VAL A 4 27.84 52.28 10.88
C VAL A 4 27.32 52.15 12.31
N LEU A 5 26.01 52.03 12.43
CA LEU A 5 25.29 51.79 13.68
C LEU A 5 25.30 50.28 13.93
N ALA A 6 25.92 49.85 15.03
CA ALA A 6 25.87 48.47 15.50
C ALA A 6 24.51 48.20 16.14
N THR A 7 23.64 47.48 15.44
CA THR A 7 22.35 47.04 15.96
C THR A 7 22.55 45.73 16.72
N ALA A 8 22.54 45.78 18.04
CA ALA A 8 22.45 44.59 18.88
C ALA A 8 21.05 43.98 18.75
N LEU A 9 20.93 42.81 18.12
CA LEU A 9 19.72 42.00 18.15
C LEU A 9 19.63 41.33 19.52
N VAL A 10 18.74 41.82 20.39
CA VAL A 10 18.32 41.12 21.60
C VAL A 10 17.24 40.13 21.20
N SER A 11 17.61 38.85 21.04
CA SER A 11 16.64 37.76 20.86
C SER A 11 15.94 37.51 22.20
N ALA A 12 14.72 38.00 22.35
CA ALA A 12 13.84 37.63 23.44
C ALA A 12 13.35 36.19 23.23
N LEU A 13 13.92 35.24 23.97
CA LEU A 13 13.39 33.89 24.11
C LEU A 13 12.07 33.98 24.90
N LEU A 14 10.94 33.99 24.18
CA LEU A 14 9.63 33.67 24.76
C LEU A 14 9.61 32.18 25.06
N ALA A 15 9.89 31.80 26.30
CA ALA A 15 9.60 30.47 26.82
C ALA A 15 8.08 30.29 26.86
N LEU A 16 7.51 29.83 25.75
CA LEU A 16 6.19 29.21 25.73
C LEU A 16 6.31 27.93 26.56
N GLY A 17 5.97 28.01 27.84
CA GLY A 17 5.79 26.85 28.69
C GLY A 17 4.70 25.99 28.05
N ALA A 18 5.09 24.90 27.39
CA ALA A 18 4.17 23.86 26.98
C ALA A 18 3.56 23.29 28.25
N THR A 19 2.37 23.77 28.62
CA THR A 19 1.55 23.08 29.61
C THR A 19 1.22 21.73 29.00
N SER A 20 1.90 20.69 29.45
CA SER A 20 1.57 19.31 29.12
C SER A 20 0.08 19.12 29.35
N PRO A 21 -0.70 18.71 28.31
CA PRO A 21 -2.12 18.55 28.44
C PRO A 21 -2.41 17.62 29.62
N SER A 22 -3.30 18.04 30.53
CA SER A 22 -3.79 17.22 31.63
C SER A 22 -4.16 15.84 31.10
N GLU A 23 -3.47 14.80 31.59
CA GLU A 23 -3.64 13.44 31.11
C GLU A 23 -5.08 12.99 31.37
N ALA A 24 -5.87 12.84 30.31
CA ALA A 24 -7.27 12.48 30.43
C ALA A 24 -7.40 11.12 31.13
N ALA A 25 -8.22 11.05 32.18
CA ALA A 25 -8.40 9.84 32.97
C ALA A 25 -8.75 8.62 32.09
N THR A 26 -7.90 7.59 32.14
CA THR A 26 -8.05 6.38 31.34
C THR A 26 -8.95 5.34 32.03
N LYS A 27 -9.72 4.58 31.24
CA LYS A 27 -10.60 3.51 31.74
C LYS A 27 -10.69 2.37 30.74
N GLN A 28 -10.99 1.18 31.25
CA GLN A 28 -11.30 0.03 30.40
C GLN A 28 -12.75 0.11 29.93
N PHE A 29 -12.97 -0.12 28.64
CA PHE A 29 -14.28 -0.20 28.02
C PHE A 29 -14.60 -1.64 27.60
N THR A 30 -15.89 -1.96 27.50
CA THR A 30 -16.37 -3.23 26.97
C THR A 30 -17.42 -3.01 25.89
N VAL A 31 -17.14 -3.46 24.67
CA VAL A 31 -18.07 -3.43 23.53
C VAL A 31 -18.64 -4.82 23.31
N LYS A 32 -19.97 -4.94 23.29
CA LYS A 32 -20.70 -6.20 23.16
C LYS A 32 -21.57 -6.23 21.92
N ALA A 33 -21.60 -7.36 21.23
CA ALA A 33 -22.55 -7.66 20.17
C ALA A 33 -22.73 -9.18 20.04
N LYS A 34 -23.88 -9.61 19.52
CA LYS A 34 -24.14 -10.99 19.13
C LYS A 34 -24.06 -11.11 17.62
N PHE A 35 -23.03 -11.78 17.12
CA PHE A 35 -22.81 -11.97 15.70
C PHE A 35 -23.56 -13.22 15.22
N LYS A 36 -24.32 -13.06 14.13
CA LYS A 36 -25.01 -14.16 13.43
C LYS A 36 -24.41 -14.35 12.04
N ASN A 37 -24.27 -15.61 11.65
CA ASN A 37 -23.69 -16.10 10.39
C ASN A 37 -22.25 -15.62 10.16
N ALA A 38 -21.49 -15.37 11.24
CA ALA A 38 -20.13 -14.86 11.18
C ALA A 38 -19.09 -15.86 11.71
N ALA A 39 -19.40 -17.17 11.68
CA ALA A 39 -18.42 -18.19 12.01
C ALA A 39 -17.22 -18.10 11.05
N GLY A 40 -16.01 -18.27 11.57
CA GLY A 40 -14.78 -18.12 10.79
C GLY A 40 -14.41 -16.66 10.51
N LYS A 41 -14.95 -15.71 11.28
CA LYS A 41 -14.52 -14.30 11.27
C LYS A 41 -13.88 -13.92 12.60
N THR A 42 -12.96 -12.98 12.56
CA THR A 42 -12.38 -12.28 13.70
C THR A 42 -12.94 -10.87 13.73
N VAL A 43 -13.53 -10.46 14.85
CA VAL A 43 -13.95 -9.06 15.01
C VAL A 43 -12.84 -8.27 15.69
N LEU A 44 -12.52 -7.11 15.11
CA LEU A 44 -11.62 -6.10 15.64
C LEU A 44 -12.42 -4.89 16.12
N LEU A 45 -12.02 -4.31 17.24
CA LEU A 45 -12.40 -2.96 17.64
C LEU A 45 -11.24 -2.04 17.33
N ILE A 46 -11.42 -1.16 16.35
CA ILE A 46 -10.37 -0.25 15.88
C ILE A 46 -10.68 1.16 16.38
N GLY A 47 -9.70 1.77 17.04
CA GLY A 47 -9.73 3.17 17.47
C GLY A 47 -9.70 4.12 16.28
N LYS A 48 -10.16 5.37 16.46
CA LYS A 48 -10.07 6.38 15.39
C LYS A 48 -8.62 6.60 14.91
N SER A 49 -7.64 6.36 15.80
CA SER A 49 -6.20 6.41 15.52
C SER A 49 -5.65 5.26 14.67
N GLY A 50 -6.44 4.23 14.34
CA GLY A 50 -5.96 2.98 13.73
C GLY A 50 -5.56 1.91 14.74
N ARG A 51 -5.43 2.27 16.03
CA ARG A 51 -5.08 1.32 17.09
C ARG A 51 -6.11 0.19 17.19
N VAL A 52 -5.66 -1.05 17.14
CA VAL A 52 -6.47 -2.22 17.50
C VAL A 52 -6.62 -2.27 19.02
N LEU A 53 -7.84 -2.00 19.51
CA LEU A 53 -8.12 -1.92 20.94
C LEU A 53 -8.50 -3.27 21.53
N ALA A 54 -9.05 -4.18 20.71
CA ALA A 54 -9.41 -5.53 21.11
C ALA A 54 -9.77 -6.37 19.88
N SER A 55 -9.57 -7.68 19.97
CA SER A 55 -9.98 -8.63 18.93
C SER A 55 -10.61 -9.89 19.52
N LYS A 56 -11.46 -10.58 18.75
CA LYS A 56 -12.01 -11.88 19.13
C LYS A 56 -12.44 -12.73 17.93
N ASN A 57 -12.03 -14.00 17.92
CA ASN A 57 -12.50 -14.98 16.94
C ASN A 57 -13.96 -15.39 17.22
N ILE A 58 -14.74 -15.49 16.15
CA ILE A 58 -16.12 -15.96 16.14
C ILE A 58 -16.11 -17.39 15.57
N THR A 59 -16.29 -18.37 16.45
CA THR A 59 -16.19 -19.79 16.11
C THR A 59 -17.55 -20.45 15.90
N LYS A 60 -18.64 -19.78 16.31
CA LYS A 60 -20.00 -20.29 16.18
C LYS A 60 -20.82 -19.42 15.25
N SER A 61 -21.77 -20.02 14.52
CA SER A 61 -22.70 -19.31 13.64
C SER A 61 -23.55 -18.25 14.36
N SER A 62 -23.68 -18.34 15.67
CA SER A 62 -24.36 -17.37 16.52
C SER A 62 -23.59 -17.25 17.84
N GLN A 63 -22.84 -16.16 18.03
CA GLN A 63 -21.95 -15.99 19.18
C GLN A 63 -22.07 -14.58 19.77
N SER A 64 -22.22 -14.52 21.08
CA SER A 64 -22.08 -13.25 21.82
C SER A 64 -20.59 -12.98 22.04
N VAL A 65 -20.14 -11.81 21.64
CA VAL A 65 -18.76 -11.33 21.79
C VAL A 65 -18.75 -10.15 22.75
N ALA A 66 -17.72 -10.10 23.61
CA ALA A 66 -17.40 -8.96 24.44
C ALA A 66 -15.91 -8.61 24.24
N LEU A 67 -15.66 -7.46 23.63
CA LEU A 67 -14.33 -6.91 23.39
C LEU A 67 -13.99 -5.96 24.54
N LYS A 68 -12.91 -6.25 25.27
CA LYS A 68 -12.42 -5.43 26.39
C LYS A 68 -11.16 -4.70 25.95
N THR A 69 -11.17 -3.37 26.07
CA THR A 69 -10.03 -2.55 25.67
C THR A 69 -8.91 -2.59 26.73
N PRO A 70 -7.68 -2.18 26.39
CA PRO A 70 -6.78 -1.61 27.39
C PRO A 70 -7.40 -0.36 28.03
N LYS A 71 -6.77 0.19 29.06
CA LYS A 71 -7.19 1.49 29.61
C LYS A 71 -6.92 2.58 28.57
N VAL A 72 -7.97 3.25 28.11
CA VAL A 72 -7.89 4.35 27.14
C VAL A 72 -8.77 5.51 27.61
N SER A 73 -8.53 6.72 27.12
CA SER A 73 -9.32 7.90 27.46
C SER A 73 -10.74 7.84 26.86
N SER A 74 -10.86 7.28 25.65
CA SER A 74 -12.12 7.19 24.91
C SER A 74 -12.12 6.05 23.88
N ILE A 75 -13.33 5.60 23.51
CA ILE A 75 -13.59 4.75 22.34
C ILE A 75 -14.53 5.44 21.33
N ALA A 76 -14.73 6.76 21.49
CA ALA A 76 -15.51 7.54 20.54
C ALA A 76 -14.77 7.61 19.20
N GLY A 77 -15.50 7.45 18.10
CA GLY A 77 -14.93 7.34 16.76
C GLY A 77 -14.46 5.93 16.40
N SER A 78 -14.30 5.02 17.36
CA SER A 78 -13.94 3.62 17.08
C SER A 78 -14.99 2.91 16.23
N SER A 79 -14.59 1.85 15.53
CA SER A 79 -15.46 1.04 14.68
C SER A 79 -15.23 -0.46 14.93
N LEU A 80 -16.23 -1.28 14.59
CA LEU A 80 -16.09 -2.74 14.59
C LEU A 80 -15.83 -3.21 13.16
N GLN A 81 -14.79 -4.01 13.00
CA GLN A 81 -14.29 -4.47 11.70
C GLN A 81 -14.20 -6.01 11.72
N LEU A 82 -14.43 -6.64 10.57
CA LEU A 82 -14.38 -8.09 10.42
C LEU A 82 -13.22 -8.49 9.53
N VAL A 83 -12.52 -9.54 9.92
CA VAL A 83 -11.44 -10.19 9.17
C VAL A 83 -11.76 -11.68 9.06
N THR A 84 -11.39 -12.33 7.97
CA THR A 84 -11.58 -13.77 7.83
C THR A 84 -10.54 -14.53 8.67
N THR A 85 -10.98 -15.44 9.54
CA THR A 85 -10.09 -16.17 10.47
C THR A 85 -9.19 -17.19 9.77
N SER A 86 -9.52 -17.61 8.55
CA SER A 86 -8.71 -18.48 7.71
C SER A 86 -8.53 -17.81 6.37
N GLY A 87 -7.30 -17.43 6.02
CA GLY A 87 -6.97 -16.65 4.83
C GLY A 87 -6.74 -15.17 5.11
N GLY A 88 -7.22 -14.63 6.24
CA GLY A 88 -6.83 -13.31 6.76
C GLY A 88 -7.26 -12.07 5.98
N ASP A 89 -7.99 -12.22 4.88
CA ASP A 89 -8.64 -11.12 4.17
C ASP A 89 -9.50 -10.26 5.12
N TYR A 90 -9.32 -8.94 5.06
CA TYR A 90 -10.29 -7.99 5.59
C TYR A 90 -11.66 -8.27 4.97
N TYR A 91 -12.67 -8.51 5.80
CA TYR A 91 -14.00 -8.87 5.32
C TYR A 91 -14.92 -7.65 5.18
N GLY A 92 -14.80 -6.67 6.07
CA GLY A 92 -15.57 -5.43 6.02
C GLY A 92 -16.16 -4.96 7.35
N PRO A 93 -16.91 -3.84 7.34
CA PRO A 93 -17.33 -3.13 8.53
C PRO A 93 -18.60 -3.68 9.17
N VAL A 94 -18.86 -3.25 10.40
CA VAL A 94 -20.14 -3.47 11.08
C VAL A 94 -20.97 -2.18 11.11
N VAL A 95 -22.09 -2.19 10.40
CA VAL A 95 -23.11 -1.13 10.43
C VAL A 95 -23.93 -1.23 11.72
N LEU A 96 -23.80 -0.23 12.59
CA LEU A 96 -24.40 -0.20 13.93
C LEU A 96 -25.74 0.54 13.96
N SER A 97 -25.97 1.45 13.02
CA SER A 97 -27.22 2.21 12.87
C SER A 97 -27.33 2.80 11.47
N TRP A 98 -28.43 3.49 11.16
CA TRP A 98 -28.64 4.14 9.87
C TRP A 98 -29.60 5.32 9.93
N LYS A 99 -29.35 6.33 9.10
CA LYS A 99 -30.26 7.46 8.84
C LYS A 99 -31.30 7.03 7.81
N SER A 100 -30.83 6.58 6.65
CA SER A 100 -31.62 6.11 5.51
C SER A 100 -31.02 4.82 4.92
N LYS A 101 -31.55 4.34 3.79
CA LYS A 101 -30.92 3.26 3.01
C LYS A 101 -29.58 3.67 2.39
N SER A 102 -29.33 4.97 2.26
CA SER A 102 -28.15 5.54 1.60
C SER A 102 -27.13 6.16 2.53
N LYS A 103 -27.43 6.24 3.84
CA LYS A 103 -26.54 6.81 4.86
C LYS A 103 -26.59 5.96 6.12
N VAL A 104 -25.48 5.32 6.46
CA VAL A 104 -25.33 4.41 7.60
C VAL A 104 -24.33 4.95 8.63
N TYR A 105 -24.25 4.29 9.79
CA TYR A 105 -23.35 4.65 10.87
C TYR A 105 -22.58 3.42 11.36
N THR A 106 -21.25 3.48 11.26
CA THR A 106 -20.29 2.45 11.69
C THR A 106 -19.55 2.87 12.97
N ALA A 107 -19.34 4.16 13.18
CA ALA A 107 -18.60 4.71 14.31
C ALA A 107 -19.38 4.69 15.64
N ILE A 108 -18.65 4.45 16.73
CA ILE A 108 -19.14 4.42 18.11
C ILE A 108 -19.09 5.84 18.69
N LYS A 109 -20.18 6.28 19.35
CA LYS A 109 -20.18 7.54 20.13
C LYS A 109 -19.89 7.34 21.61
N SER A 110 -20.21 6.15 22.12
CA SER A 110 -20.46 5.97 23.54
C SER A 110 -19.20 6.14 24.39
N THR A 111 -19.28 7.02 25.39
CA THR A 111 -18.30 7.18 26.47
C THR A 111 -18.59 6.28 27.68
N SER A 112 -19.63 5.44 27.60
CA SER A 112 -20.02 4.50 28.65
C SER A 112 -19.02 3.34 28.73
N LYS A 113 -18.66 2.91 29.95
CA LYS A 113 -17.75 1.77 30.18
C LYS A 113 -18.23 0.47 29.53
N THR A 114 -19.54 0.31 29.30
CA THR A 114 -20.07 -0.85 28.59
C THR A 114 -21.12 -0.43 27.56
N THR A 115 -20.90 -0.88 26.33
CA THR A 115 -21.75 -0.59 25.17
C THR A 115 -22.18 -1.90 24.54
N ASN A 116 -23.47 -2.04 24.24
CA ASN A 116 -24.04 -3.23 23.63
C ASN A 116 -24.83 -2.84 22.38
N TYR A 117 -24.53 -3.48 21.26
CA TYR A 117 -25.16 -3.25 19.96
C TYR A 117 -26.19 -4.33 19.58
N GLY A 118 -26.47 -5.27 20.49
CA GLY A 118 -27.47 -6.31 20.28
C GLY A 118 -27.02 -7.32 19.23
N THR A 119 -27.96 -7.80 18.41
CA THR A 119 -27.63 -8.75 17.34
C THR A 119 -27.17 -8.00 16.09
N VAL A 120 -26.06 -8.44 15.50
CA VAL A 120 -25.58 -8.05 14.18
C VAL A 120 -25.58 -9.29 13.28
N LYS A 121 -25.96 -9.13 12.01
CA LYS A 121 -26.05 -10.22 11.03
C LYS A 121 -25.05 -9.96 9.91
N LEU A 122 -24.24 -10.96 9.58
CA LEU A 122 -23.37 -10.91 8.41
C LEU A 122 -24.21 -10.84 7.12
N VAL A 123 -23.70 -10.10 6.14
CA VAL A 123 -24.22 -9.97 4.78
C VAL A 123 -23.03 -10.08 3.84
N THR A 124 -22.99 -11.18 3.07
CA THR A 124 -21.99 -11.40 2.03
C THR A 124 -22.31 -10.57 0.80
N VAL A 125 -21.28 -10.00 0.17
CA VAL A 125 -21.40 -9.19 -1.05
C VAL A 125 -20.64 -9.85 -2.19
N THR A 126 -19.39 -10.23 -1.96
CA THR A 126 -18.52 -10.97 -2.90
C THR A 126 -18.04 -12.28 -2.26
N GLY A 127 -17.14 -13.00 -2.92
CA GLY A 127 -16.56 -14.24 -2.37
C GLY A 127 -15.76 -13.99 -1.09
N LYS A 128 -15.02 -12.87 -1.02
CA LYS A 128 -14.13 -12.55 0.11
C LYS A 128 -14.60 -11.37 0.96
N GLN A 129 -15.53 -10.54 0.48
CA GLN A 129 -15.98 -9.34 1.17
C GLN A 129 -17.49 -9.33 1.53
N GLY A 130 -17.81 -8.58 2.57
CA GLY A 130 -19.18 -8.29 2.98
C GLY A 130 -19.22 -7.24 4.09
N TYR A 131 -20.28 -7.26 4.88
CA TYR A 131 -20.41 -6.41 6.06
C TYR A 131 -21.30 -7.10 7.08
N ALA A 132 -21.33 -6.60 8.31
CA ALA A 132 -22.38 -6.97 9.25
C ALA A 132 -23.30 -5.80 9.54
N LYS A 133 -24.56 -6.09 9.82
CA LYS A 133 -25.59 -5.07 10.08
C LYS A 133 -26.33 -5.37 11.37
N ALA A 134 -26.46 -4.36 12.23
CA ALA A 134 -27.28 -4.43 13.42
C ALA A 134 -28.76 -4.69 13.07
N ALA A 135 -29.38 -5.61 13.81
CA ALA A 135 -30.78 -5.97 13.64
C ALA A 135 -31.74 -4.83 14.05
N LYS A 136 -31.28 -3.90 14.89
CA LYS A 136 -32.01 -2.70 15.32
C LYS A 136 -31.07 -1.49 15.32
N LYS A 137 -31.60 -0.31 15.00
CA LYS A 137 -30.85 0.95 15.07
C LYS A 137 -30.32 1.18 16.49
N SER A 138 -29.01 1.36 16.64
CA SER A 138 -28.43 1.80 17.91
C SER A 138 -28.49 3.34 18.04
N LYS A 139 -28.71 3.82 19.27
CA LYS A 139 -28.56 5.23 19.64
C LYS A 139 -27.12 5.57 20.10
N LYS A 140 -26.26 4.56 20.22
CA LYS A 140 -24.88 4.66 20.76
C LYS A 140 -23.83 4.80 19.65
N VAL A 141 -24.24 5.29 18.49
CA VAL A 141 -23.37 5.56 17.34
C VAL A 141 -23.04 7.03 17.25
N ASP A 142 -21.92 7.34 16.63
CA ASP A 142 -21.66 8.70 16.21
C ASP A 142 -22.59 9.05 15.05
N LYS A 143 -23.26 10.20 15.15
CA LYS A 143 -24.22 10.68 14.15
C LYS A 143 -23.71 11.89 13.39
N THR A 144 -22.62 12.50 13.85
CA THR A 144 -21.97 13.61 13.14
C THR A 144 -21.26 13.08 11.90
N ARG A 145 -20.75 11.84 11.97
CA ARG A 145 -20.11 11.12 10.86
C ARG A 145 -21.05 10.06 10.29
N SER A 146 -21.36 10.13 9.00
CA SER A 146 -22.23 9.18 8.32
C SER A 146 -21.57 8.64 7.05
N THR A 147 -21.59 7.33 6.92
CA THR A 147 -21.04 6.57 5.78
C THR A 147 -22.06 6.50 4.63
N ASN A 148 -21.58 6.69 3.41
CA ASN A 148 -22.31 6.47 2.16
C ASN A 148 -22.69 5.00 2.02
N ALA A 149 -23.92 4.74 1.57
CA ALA A 149 -24.40 3.37 1.39
C ALA A 149 -25.35 3.23 0.20
N VAL A 150 -25.55 2.00 -0.24
CA VAL A 150 -26.65 1.57 -1.12
C VAL A 150 -27.38 0.43 -0.42
N ASN A 151 -28.67 0.60 -0.14
CA ASN A 151 -29.46 -0.41 0.58
C ASN A 151 -28.80 -0.90 1.88
N TYR A 152 -28.25 0.03 2.66
CA TYR A 152 -27.51 -0.20 3.92
C TYR A 152 -26.13 -0.87 3.79
N ARG A 153 -25.70 -1.27 2.59
CA ARG A 153 -24.34 -1.70 2.30
C ARG A 153 -23.47 -0.45 2.16
N PRO A 154 -22.41 -0.26 2.97
CA PRO A 154 -21.42 0.79 2.73
C PRO A 154 -20.84 0.70 1.32
N VAL A 155 -20.60 1.82 0.65
CA VAL A 155 -20.28 1.81 -0.79
C VAL A 155 -18.90 1.22 -1.09
N GLY A 156 -17.94 1.30 -0.17
CA GLY A 156 -16.64 0.66 -0.31
C GLY A 156 -16.66 -0.86 -0.25
N VAL A 157 -17.67 -1.43 0.42
CA VAL A 157 -17.81 -2.88 0.55
C VAL A 157 -18.14 -3.48 -0.81
N GLY A 158 -17.43 -4.52 -1.19
CA GLY A 158 -17.51 -5.30 -2.44
C GLY A 158 -16.41 -4.96 -3.44
N THR A 159 -15.63 -3.90 -3.21
CA THR A 159 -14.55 -3.43 -4.08
C THR A 159 -13.38 -2.84 -3.29
N TYR A 160 -13.38 -3.04 -1.97
CA TYR A 160 -12.40 -2.46 -1.04
C TYR A 160 -12.15 -0.95 -1.23
N GLY A 161 -13.21 -0.18 -1.50
CA GLY A 161 -13.15 1.28 -1.63
C GLY A 161 -12.72 1.84 -2.99
N LYS A 162 -12.15 1.00 -3.87
CA LYS A 162 -11.80 1.39 -5.25
C LYS A 162 -12.99 1.89 -6.09
N SER A 163 -14.21 1.45 -5.77
CA SER A 163 -15.42 1.82 -6.51
C SER A 163 -16.25 2.88 -5.79
N ALA A 164 -15.74 4.09 -5.73
CA ALA A 164 -16.57 5.30 -5.71
C ALA A 164 -17.31 5.49 -7.06
N GLY A 165 -17.96 4.43 -7.59
CA GLY A 165 -18.75 4.45 -8.81
C GLY A 165 -18.00 4.93 -10.07
N GLY A 166 -17.69 4.01 -10.98
CA GLY A 166 -17.29 4.29 -12.37
C GLY A 166 -18.30 5.11 -13.21
N ALA A 167 -19.29 5.74 -12.58
CA ALA A 167 -20.18 6.74 -13.16
C ALA A 167 -20.50 7.91 -12.19
N ARG A 168 -19.86 7.99 -11.02
CA ARG A 168 -20.14 9.02 -9.98
C ARG A 168 -18.91 9.74 -9.45
N ALA A 169 -17.70 9.18 -9.57
CA ALA A 169 -16.48 9.92 -9.29
C ALA A 169 -16.27 11.10 -10.27
N SER A 170 -16.70 11.01 -11.53
CA SER A 170 -16.63 12.14 -12.50
C SER A 170 -17.51 13.34 -12.15
N ALA A 171 -18.52 13.14 -11.29
CA ALA A 171 -19.33 14.23 -10.76
C ALA A 171 -18.67 14.93 -9.55
N VAL A 172 -17.64 14.31 -8.94
CA VAL A 172 -16.91 14.85 -7.79
C VAL A 172 -15.56 15.44 -8.22
N SER A 173 -14.89 14.89 -9.24
CA SER A 173 -13.67 15.48 -9.80
C SER A 173 -13.94 16.81 -10.53
N ASN A 174 -15.08 16.95 -11.21
CA ASN A 174 -15.54 18.24 -11.75
C ASN A 174 -15.97 19.26 -10.68
N ALA A 175 -16.03 18.86 -9.39
CA ALA A 175 -16.30 19.75 -8.27
C ALA A 175 -15.03 20.19 -7.51
N ARG A 176 -13.85 19.58 -7.76
CA ARG A 176 -12.59 20.03 -7.15
C ARG A 176 -12.11 21.40 -7.67
N GLY A 177 -12.62 21.84 -8.84
CA GLY A 177 -12.35 23.18 -9.40
C GLY A 177 -13.46 24.22 -9.19
N ALA A 178 -14.62 23.85 -8.63
CA ALA A 178 -15.77 24.74 -8.56
C ALA A 178 -16.62 24.49 -7.30
N ILE A 179 -16.49 25.44 -6.38
CA ILE A 179 -17.57 25.97 -5.55
C ILE A 179 -17.83 25.27 -4.19
N SER A 180 -17.40 25.99 -3.15
CA SER A 180 -18.09 26.10 -1.86
C SER A 180 -19.56 26.47 -2.04
N LEU A 181 -20.45 25.48 -2.13
CA LEU A 181 -21.90 25.65 -2.01
C LEU A 181 -22.48 24.68 -0.98
N GLY A 182 -22.44 25.08 0.29
CA GLY A 182 -23.56 24.96 1.24
C GLY A 182 -24.25 23.61 1.50
N GLY A 183 -23.69 22.46 1.14
CA GLY A 183 -24.19 21.11 1.47
C GLY A 183 -23.07 20.23 2.03
N PRO A 184 -23.36 19.17 2.82
CA PRO A 184 -22.35 18.43 3.58
C PRO A 184 -21.57 17.46 2.68
N TYR A 185 -20.71 18.01 1.85
CA TYR A 185 -19.57 17.32 1.25
C TYR A 185 -18.44 17.33 2.28
N TYR A 186 -17.91 16.15 2.59
CA TYR A 186 -16.82 15.99 3.55
C TYR A 186 -15.56 16.65 2.97
N VAL A 187 -15.12 17.72 3.60
CA VAL A 187 -13.73 18.17 3.51
C VAL A 187 -13.01 17.39 4.59
N ALA A 188 -12.09 16.51 4.22
CA ALA A 188 -11.27 15.78 5.18
C ALA A 188 -10.60 16.81 6.11
N THR A 189 -11.03 16.83 7.36
CA THR A 189 -10.27 17.51 8.41
C THR A 189 -9.05 16.63 8.72
N GLY A 190 -7.92 17.18 9.17
CA GLY A 190 -6.71 16.36 9.44
C GLY A 190 -6.90 15.19 10.43
N VAL A 191 -8.06 15.09 11.10
CA VAL A 191 -8.45 13.97 11.96
C VAL A 191 -9.17 12.83 11.24
N ASP A 192 -9.66 13.06 10.03
CA ASP A 192 -10.33 12.03 9.24
C ASP A 192 -9.36 11.30 8.30
N ALA A 193 -8.12 11.78 8.17
CA ALA A 193 -6.97 11.13 7.54
C ALA A 193 -6.31 10.04 8.40
N LEU A 194 -6.80 9.78 9.62
CA LEU A 194 -6.21 8.76 10.49
C LEU A 194 -6.56 7.34 10.00
N ASP A 195 -5.64 6.39 10.12
CA ASP A 195 -5.80 4.96 9.78
C ASP A 195 -7.15 4.32 10.17
N GLY A 196 -7.70 4.68 11.34
CA GLY A 196 -8.96 4.14 11.85
C GLY A 196 -10.19 5.00 11.55
N ALA A 197 -10.00 6.13 10.86
CA ALA A 197 -11.04 6.99 10.34
C ALA A 197 -11.50 6.48 8.95
N ASP A 198 -12.31 7.28 8.26
CA ASP A 198 -13.08 6.90 7.05
C ASP A 198 -13.18 8.22 6.28
N SER A 199 -12.14 8.50 5.50
CA SER A 199 -11.84 9.82 4.90
C SER A 199 -12.86 10.21 3.84
N ASP A 200 -13.10 9.32 2.89
CA ASP A 200 -14.06 9.53 1.79
C ASP A 200 -15.52 9.17 2.18
N GLY A 201 -15.69 8.53 3.35
CA GLY A 201 -16.98 8.19 3.91
C GLY A 201 -17.62 6.97 3.25
N ASP A 202 -16.85 6.09 2.61
CA ASP A 202 -17.34 4.90 1.94
C ASP A 202 -17.68 3.73 2.89
N GLY A 203 -17.16 3.82 4.13
CA GLY A 203 -17.40 2.90 5.24
C GLY A 203 -16.26 1.95 5.58
N LEU A 204 -15.16 1.99 4.86
CA LEU A 204 -13.93 1.27 5.18
C LEU A 204 -13.01 2.19 5.99
N PRO A 205 -12.30 1.65 7.00
CA PRO A 205 -11.23 2.42 7.61
C PRO A 205 -10.07 2.62 6.65
N ASN A 206 -9.41 3.78 6.66
CA ASN A 206 -8.25 4.06 5.80
C ASN A 206 -7.19 2.94 5.83
N ALA A 207 -6.95 2.29 6.99
CA ALA A 207 -6.01 1.16 7.10
C ALA A 207 -6.38 -0.11 6.30
N PHE A 208 -7.61 -0.19 5.79
CA PHE A 208 -8.14 -1.32 5.01
C PHE A 208 -8.86 -0.88 3.73
N ASP A 209 -8.84 0.41 3.46
CA ASP A 209 -9.29 0.99 2.22
C ASP A 209 -8.13 0.94 1.23
N VAL A 210 -8.41 0.64 -0.03
CA VAL A 210 -7.37 0.66 -1.08
C VAL A 210 -7.39 1.94 -1.89
N ASN A 211 -8.33 2.85 -1.61
CA ASN A 211 -8.56 4.14 -2.27
C ASN A 211 -9.21 5.09 -1.25
N ASP A 212 -8.45 5.46 -0.21
CA ASP A 212 -8.98 6.09 0.99
C ASP A 212 -9.48 7.54 0.80
N ASP A 213 -9.07 8.19 -0.30
CA ASP A 213 -9.48 9.54 -0.69
C ASP A 213 -10.63 9.57 -1.74
N GLY A 214 -10.94 8.41 -2.33
CA GLY A 214 -12.03 8.23 -3.28
C GLY A 214 -11.75 8.68 -4.72
N ASP A 215 -10.51 8.94 -5.12
CA ASP A 215 -10.14 9.41 -6.46
C ASP A 215 -10.07 8.32 -7.55
N ALA A 216 -10.20 7.05 -7.13
CA ALA A 216 -10.17 5.83 -7.93
C ALA A 216 -8.76 5.38 -8.39
N ILE A 217 -7.72 6.01 -7.89
CA ILE A 217 -6.34 5.53 -7.91
C ILE A 217 -6.17 4.67 -6.65
N ILE A 218 -5.41 3.57 -6.75
CA ILE A 218 -5.14 2.79 -5.55
C ILE A 218 -4.12 3.54 -4.69
N ASP A 219 -4.28 3.54 -3.37
CA ASP A 219 -3.41 4.28 -2.44
C ASP A 219 -1.93 3.96 -2.63
N SER A 220 -1.65 2.70 -3.00
CA SER A 220 -0.29 2.27 -3.31
C SER A 220 0.33 3.07 -4.44
N ALA A 221 -0.46 3.52 -5.42
CA ALA A 221 -0.09 4.30 -6.59
C ALA A 221 -0.57 5.76 -6.55
N ASP A 222 -1.04 6.24 -5.41
CA ASP A 222 -1.53 7.61 -5.25
C ASP A 222 -0.55 8.47 -4.42
N THR A 223 -0.32 9.68 -4.92
CA THR A 223 0.46 10.73 -4.24
C THR A 223 -0.38 11.58 -3.30
N SER A 224 -1.70 11.58 -3.49
CA SER A 224 -2.66 12.29 -2.64
C SER A 224 -3.18 11.48 -1.47
N THR A 225 -2.78 10.20 -1.35
CA THR A 225 -3.03 9.39 -0.15
C THR A 225 -2.63 10.21 1.06
N PRO A 226 -3.56 10.46 2.00
CA PRO A 226 -3.30 11.23 3.20
C PRO A 226 -2.06 10.68 3.91
N THR A 227 -0.95 11.40 3.80
CA THR A 227 0.26 11.03 4.53
C THR A 227 -0.05 11.30 5.99
N VAL A 228 -0.22 10.23 6.79
CA VAL A 228 -0.30 10.33 8.25
C VAL A 228 1.11 10.62 8.77
N GLY A 229 1.60 11.82 8.49
CA GLY A 229 2.77 12.36 9.16
C GLY A 229 2.42 12.70 10.60
N PRO A 230 3.41 12.69 11.52
CA PRO A 230 3.26 13.27 12.85
C PRO A 230 3.07 14.78 12.69
N THR A 231 1.86 15.22 12.35
CA THR A 231 1.51 16.63 12.42
C THR A 231 1.38 17.00 13.89
N GLU A 232 2.00 18.11 14.28
CA GLU A 232 2.09 18.63 15.65
C GLU A 232 0.73 18.90 16.35
N ALA A 233 -0.40 18.57 15.69
CA ALA A 233 -1.74 18.78 16.20
C ALA A 233 -2.73 17.62 15.91
N ALA A 234 -2.28 16.36 15.84
CA ALA A 234 -3.21 15.24 15.67
C ALA A 234 -4.15 15.08 16.88
N ALA A 235 -5.46 14.93 16.64
CA ALA A 235 -6.49 14.82 17.68
C ALA A 235 -6.35 13.62 18.64
N SER A 236 -5.42 12.70 18.36
CA SER A 236 -4.94 11.70 19.30
C SER A 236 -3.44 11.50 19.11
N CYS A 237 -2.67 11.53 20.20
CA CYS A 237 -1.23 11.29 20.16
C CYS A 237 -0.82 9.90 19.61
N GLU A 238 -1.77 8.97 19.52
CA GLU A 238 -1.57 7.61 19.00
C GLU A 238 -1.47 7.54 17.47
N SER A 239 -1.79 8.61 16.74
CA SER A 239 -1.69 8.65 15.28
C SER A 239 -0.27 8.57 14.75
N SER A 240 0.73 8.85 15.59
CA SER A 240 2.14 8.65 15.23
C SER A 240 2.54 7.17 15.13
N GLY A 241 1.63 6.26 15.51
CA GLY A 241 1.88 4.83 15.59
C GLY A 241 1.38 4.02 14.39
N SER A 242 0.95 4.66 13.30
CA SER A 242 0.58 3.95 12.08
C SER A 242 1.80 3.30 11.40
N PHE A 243 1.56 2.26 10.61
CA PHE A 243 2.57 1.70 9.73
C PHE A 243 1.97 1.24 8.40
N HIS A 244 2.76 1.39 7.35
CA HIS A 244 2.39 0.98 6.00
C HIS A 244 3.08 -0.32 5.64
N ILE A 245 2.41 -1.07 4.78
CA ILE A 245 2.90 -2.32 4.22
C ILE A 245 2.92 -2.13 2.72
N PHE A 246 4.06 -2.39 2.10
CA PHE A 246 4.18 -2.36 0.65
C PHE A 246 4.88 -3.61 0.15
N THR A 247 4.70 -3.90 -1.14
CA THR A 247 5.32 -5.07 -1.74
C THR A 247 6.42 -4.64 -2.70
N ASN A 248 7.60 -5.24 -2.54
CA ASN A 248 8.68 -5.12 -3.48
C ASN A 248 8.81 -6.44 -4.24
N PHE A 249 9.08 -6.32 -5.54
CA PHE A 249 9.20 -7.45 -6.43
C PHE A 249 10.39 -7.20 -7.34
N LYS A 250 11.56 -7.76 -7.01
CA LYS A 250 12.81 -7.50 -7.72
C LYS A 250 13.36 -8.77 -8.36
N SER A 251 13.51 -8.78 -9.68
CA SER A 251 14.27 -9.80 -10.39
C SER A 251 15.69 -9.23 -10.55
N THR A 252 16.61 -9.76 -9.75
CA THR A 252 18.01 -9.32 -9.74
C THR A 252 18.89 -10.16 -10.66
N GLN A 253 18.34 -11.27 -11.18
CA GLN A 253 19.08 -12.18 -12.02
C GLN A 253 19.21 -11.61 -13.44
N THR A 254 20.33 -11.94 -14.07
CA THR A 254 20.62 -11.51 -15.44
C THR A 254 19.69 -12.20 -16.44
N ASN A 255 19.44 -11.55 -17.57
CA ASN A 255 18.71 -12.13 -18.70
C ASN A 255 17.30 -12.63 -18.35
N PHE A 256 16.60 -11.92 -17.46
CA PHE A 256 15.20 -12.17 -17.11
C PHE A 256 14.95 -13.49 -16.38
N ASP A 257 15.99 -14.12 -15.82
CA ASP A 257 15.81 -15.29 -14.98
C ASP A 257 14.90 -14.94 -13.78
N ASP A 258 13.96 -15.82 -13.46
CA ASP A 258 12.82 -15.60 -12.54
C ASP A 258 11.81 -14.48 -12.91
N ASN A 259 11.88 -13.88 -14.10
CA ASN A 259 10.88 -12.90 -14.55
C ASN A 259 9.73 -13.59 -15.29
N ILE A 260 8.50 -13.15 -15.02
CA ILE A 260 7.27 -13.65 -15.63
C ILE A 260 6.37 -12.48 -16.00
N ASN A 261 5.51 -12.65 -17.00
CA ASN A 261 4.47 -11.67 -17.33
C ASN A 261 3.22 -12.38 -17.89
N VAL A 262 2.03 -11.80 -17.67
CA VAL A 262 0.77 -12.32 -18.25
C VAL A 262 0.82 -12.32 -19.78
N TYR A 263 1.62 -11.43 -20.37
CA TYR A 263 1.84 -11.35 -21.82
C TYR A 263 2.98 -12.22 -22.34
N GLY A 264 3.66 -12.93 -21.45
CA GLY A 264 4.75 -13.84 -21.76
C GLY A 264 4.36 -14.87 -22.81
N GLN A 265 5.36 -15.36 -23.55
CA GLN A 265 5.13 -16.31 -24.62
C GLN A 265 4.64 -17.65 -24.06
N THR A 266 3.52 -18.15 -24.59
CA THR A 266 2.92 -19.41 -24.14
C THR A 266 3.90 -20.59 -24.22
N GLY A 267 3.94 -21.39 -23.16
CA GLY A 267 4.80 -22.56 -23.05
C GLY A 267 6.26 -22.24 -22.69
N THR A 268 6.58 -20.99 -22.35
CA THR A 268 7.92 -20.58 -21.89
C THR A 268 7.94 -20.33 -20.39
N PRO A 269 9.11 -20.34 -19.74
CA PRO A 269 9.23 -19.97 -18.32
C PRO A 269 8.76 -18.55 -17.99
N PHE A 270 8.66 -17.67 -18.99
CA PHE A 270 8.21 -16.28 -18.85
C PHE A 270 6.69 -16.11 -18.83
N GLU A 271 5.93 -17.13 -19.21
CA GLU A 271 4.48 -17.10 -19.12
C GLU A 271 4.05 -17.12 -17.64
N ALA A 272 3.20 -16.18 -17.22
CA ALA A 272 2.64 -16.14 -15.88
C ALA A 272 1.56 -17.22 -15.65
N THR A 273 1.97 -18.48 -15.74
CA THR A 273 1.16 -19.63 -15.32
C THR A 273 1.06 -19.68 -13.80
N ALA A 274 0.02 -20.33 -13.24
CA ALA A 274 -0.12 -20.43 -11.79
C ALA A 274 1.11 -21.03 -11.07
N PRO A 275 1.79 -22.08 -11.60
CA PRO A 275 3.05 -22.56 -11.03
C PRO A 275 4.19 -21.53 -11.09
N ASN A 276 4.34 -20.84 -12.21
CA ASN A 276 5.42 -19.85 -12.38
C ASN A 276 5.20 -18.64 -11.47
N ILE A 277 3.96 -18.16 -11.33
CA ILE A 277 3.60 -17.11 -10.36
C ILE A 277 3.91 -17.57 -8.95
N ALA A 278 3.52 -18.79 -8.57
CA ALA A 278 3.79 -19.31 -7.25
C ALA A 278 5.31 -19.37 -6.94
N SER A 279 6.09 -19.81 -7.93
CA SER A 279 7.56 -19.83 -7.84
C SER A 279 8.13 -18.42 -7.65
N ALA A 280 7.78 -17.48 -8.54
CA ALA A 280 8.28 -16.11 -8.52
C ALA A 280 7.88 -15.36 -7.24
N MET A 281 6.64 -15.51 -6.78
CA MET A 281 6.19 -14.94 -5.50
C MET A 281 6.95 -15.54 -4.31
N THR A 282 7.19 -16.84 -4.32
CA THR A 282 7.93 -17.50 -3.23
C THR A 282 9.39 -17.05 -3.18
N SER A 283 10.03 -16.82 -4.33
CA SER A 283 11.46 -16.45 -4.39
C SER A 283 11.72 -14.95 -4.27
N THR A 284 10.86 -14.09 -4.83
CA THR A 284 11.16 -12.66 -5.02
C THR A 284 10.23 -11.69 -4.30
N LEU A 285 9.07 -12.12 -3.80
CA LEU A 285 8.16 -11.22 -3.08
C LEU A 285 8.74 -10.85 -1.71
N VAL A 286 8.89 -9.55 -1.50
CA VAL A 286 9.26 -8.97 -0.22
C VAL A 286 8.12 -8.07 0.25
N MET A 287 7.58 -8.34 1.43
CA MET A 287 6.70 -7.38 2.13
C MET A 287 7.57 -6.45 2.96
N VAL A 288 7.49 -5.16 2.70
CA VAL A 288 8.18 -4.16 3.50
C VAL A 288 7.21 -3.60 4.52
N LEU A 289 7.62 -3.62 5.79
CA LEU A 289 6.84 -3.09 6.91
C LEU A 289 7.56 -1.85 7.44
N GLN A 290 6.88 -0.71 7.41
CA GLN A 290 7.40 0.52 8.00
C GLN A 290 7.50 0.36 9.53
N PRO A 291 8.60 0.79 10.18
CA PRO A 291 8.68 0.73 11.63
C PRO A 291 7.87 1.85 12.28
N ILE A 292 7.15 1.50 13.33
CA ILE A 292 6.62 2.49 14.27
C ILE A 292 7.75 2.84 15.24
N THR A 293 8.25 4.06 15.18
CA THR A 293 9.40 4.50 16.00
C THR A 293 8.98 5.18 17.30
N GLN A 294 7.76 5.72 17.34
CA GLN A 294 7.22 6.41 18.52
C GLN A 294 5.68 6.33 18.60
N VAL A 295 5.16 6.28 19.82
CA VAL A 295 3.72 6.39 20.08
C VAL A 295 3.51 7.41 21.20
N CYS A 296 2.70 8.44 20.94
CA CYS A 296 2.44 9.51 21.90
C CYS A 296 3.72 10.15 22.46
N GLY A 297 4.73 10.37 21.60
CA GLY A 297 6.03 10.93 21.99
C GLY A 297 6.94 9.98 22.81
N ASN A 298 6.51 8.74 23.05
CA ASN A 298 7.35 7.73 23.70
C ASN A 298 8.01 6.85 22.64
N ALA A 299 9.33 6.68 22.75
CA ALA A 299 10.09 5.83 21.84
C ALA A 299 9.65 4.36 21.95
N VAL A 300 9.61 3.69 20.80
CA VAL A 300 9.38 2.24 20.73
C VAL A 300 10.66 1.50 21.07
N THR A 301 10.57 0.58 22.03
CA THR A 301 11.70 -0.26 22.48
C THR A 301 11.56 -1.71 22.02
N LYS A 302 10.38 -2.10 21.54
CA LYS A 302 10.11 -3.44 21.03
C LYS A 302 9.08 -3.39 19.93
N THR A 303 9.33 -4.12 18.84
CA THR A 303 8.40 -4.33 17.73
C THR A 303 8.17 -5.81 17.52
N GLU A 304 6.91 -6.19 17.39
CA GLU A 304 6.47 -7.55 17.11
C GLU A 304 5.43 -7.58 15.99
N ILE A 305 5.32 -8.69 15.27
CA ILE A 305 4.35 -8.85 14.17
C ILE A 305 3.57 -10.16 14.28
N LYS A 306 2.36 -10.17 13.69
CA LYS A 306 1.57 -11.39 13.43
C LYS A 306 0.63 -11.18 12.25
N GLY A 307 0.10 -12.26 11.69
CA GLY A 307 -1.03 -12.25 10.77
C GLY A 307 -2.32 -12.74 11.42
N ILE A 308 -3.46 -12.18 11.01
CA ILE A 308 -4.76 -12.67 11.46
C ILE A 308 -5.21 -13.81 10.55
N GLY A 309 -4.90 -15.06 10.92
CA GLY A 309 -5.38 -16.23 10.16
C GLY A 309 -4.71 -16.42 8.81
N LEU A 310 -3.57 -15.76 8.59
CA LEU A 310 -2.76 -15.87 7.38
C LEU A 310 -1.94 -17.16 7.39
N PRO A 311 -1.92 -17.93 6.30
CA PRO A 311 -1.19 -19.20 6.25
C PRO A 311 0.34 -19.03 6.16
N TYR A 312 0.82 -17.85 5.76
CA TYR A 312 2.24 -17.53 5.56
C TYR A 312 2.80 -16.60 6.65
N ALA A 313 1.98 -16.18 7.62
CA ALA A 313 2.41 -15.28 8.70
C ALA A 313 2.31 -15.97 10.07
N PRO A 314 3.07 -15.52 11.08
CA PRO A 314 2.92 -16.01 12.44
C PRO A 314 1.49 -15.80 12.95
N SER A 315 0.91 -16.83 13.58
CA SER A 315 -0.39 -16.74 14.25
C SER A 315 -0.31 -16.04 15.60
N GLU A 316 0.88 -16.06 16.21
CA GLU A 316 1.23 -15.38 17.46
C GLU A 316 2.29 -14.30 17.19
N TYR A 317 2.44 -13.37 18.13
CA TYR A 317 3.42 -12.29 17.98
C TYR A 317 4.85 -12.80 18.01
N VAL A 318 5.62 -12.43 16.99
CA VAL A 318 7.07 -12.67 16.89
C VAL A 318 7.82 -11.35 17.00
N ASP A 319 8.86 -11.30 17.82
CA ASP A 319 9.73 -10.13 17.98
C ASP A 319 10.65 -9.95 16.78
N ILE A 320 10.63 -8.76 16.20
CA ILE A 320 11.43 -8.38 15.03
C ILE A 320 12.36 -7.21 15.34
N THR A 321 12.43 -6.74 16.59
CA THR A 321 13.13 -5.51 16.97
C THR A 321 14.58 -5.47 16.50
N SER A 322 15.30 -6.59 16.63
CA SER A 322 16.72 -6.66 16.31
C SER A 322 17.03 -6.82 14.81
N THR A 323 16.02 -6.97 13.95
CA THR A 323 16.25 -7.28 12.53
C THR A 323 16.43 -6.05 11.64
N LEU A 324 16.11 -4.84 12.11
CA LEU A 324 16.29 -3.59 11.34
C LEU A 324 17.74 -3.40 10.88
N GLY A 325 18.74 -3.72 11.71
CA GLY A 325 20.12 -3.96 11.28
C GLY A 325 20.81 -2.93 10.38
N GLY A 326 20.35 -1.67 10.35
CA GLY A 326 20.85 -0.59 9.49
C GLY A 326 19.95 -0.21 8.30
N GLN A 327 18.87 -0.94 8.06
CA GLN A 327 17.80 -0.58 7.13
C GLN A 327 16.81 0.39 7.78
N SER A 328 16.11 1.18 6.96
CA SER A 328 15.01 2.04 7.43
C SER A 328 13.73 1.26 7.71
N ASP A 329 13.53 0.12 7.03
CA ASP A 329 12.31 -0.68 7.11
C ASP A 329 12.58 -2.18 7.35
N TYR A 330 11.56 -2.92 7.76
CA TYR A 330 11.62 -4.38 7.87
C TYR A 330 11.27 -5.02 6.52
N GLN A 331 12.23 -5.66 5.87
CA GLN A 331 12.00 -6.35 4.60
C GLN A 331 11.74 -7.84 4.85
N TRP A 332 10.48 -8.26 4.78
CA TRP A 332 10.08 -9.64 5.01
C TRP A 332 10.02 -10.43 3.70
N SER A 333 11.01 -11.29 3.49
CA SER A 333 11.03 -12.27 2.39
C SER A 333 10.13 -13.46 2.75
N VAL A 334 8.83 -13.31 2.47
CA VAL A 334 7.76 -14.19 2.96
C VAL A 334 8.01 -15.66 2.65
N GLY A 335 8.40 -16.01 1.41
CA GLY A 335 8.63 -17.40 1.03
C GLY A 335 9.77 -18.09 1.78
N SER A 336 10.75 -17.31 2.28
CA SER A 336 11.88 -17.81 3.08
C SER A 336 11.65 -17.72 4.60
N GLY A 337 10.63 -16.98 5.05
CA GLY A 337 10.38 -16.73 6.46
C GLY A 337 11.41 -15.82 7.16
N ARG A 338 12.16 -15.01 6.39
CA ARG A 338 13.25 -14.15 6.91
C ARG A 338 12.86 -12.68 6.89
N ILE A 339 13.30 -11.92 7.90
CA ILE A 339 13.18 -10.46 7.91
C ILE A 339 14.58 -9.86 7.85
N ASN A 340 14.81 -9.04 6.83
CA ASN A 340 16.12 -8.60 6.40
C ASN A 340 17.05 -9.81 6.28
N SER A 341 18.25 -9.75 6.85
CA SER A 341 19.20 -10.87 6.87
C SER A 341 18.97 -11.87 8.00
N THR A 342 17.93 -11.70 8.82
CA THR A 342 17.70 -12.52 10.01
C THR A 342 16.65 -13.61 9.77
N ASP A 343 17.02 -14.85 10.07
CA ASP A 343 16.09 -15.98 10.11
C ASP A 343 15.40 -16.03 11.48
N LEU A 344 14.08 -15.81 11.47
CA LEU A 344 13.24 -15.84 12.67
C LEU A 344 12.38 -17.11 12.74
N ALA A 345 12.63 -18.10 11.87
CA ALA A 345 11.79 -19.28 11.70
C ALA A 345 10.30 -18.93 11.52
N LEU A 346 10.01 -17.83 10.82
CA LEU A 346 8.64 -17.51 10.44
C LEU A 346 8.10 -18.60 9.51
N PRO A 347 6.77 -18.77 9.40
CA PRO A 347 6.21 -19.76 8.50
C PRO A 347 6.70 -19.54 7.06
N ALA A 348 7.60 -20.40 6.60
CA ALA A 348 7.95 -20.47 5.19
C ALA A 348 6.78 -21.10 4.44
N ALA A 349 6.34 -20.45 3.37
CA ALA A 349 5.20 -20.89 2.59
C ALA A 349 5.50 -20.78 1.11
N THR A 350 5.13 -21.82 0.36
CA THR A 350 4.90 -21.65 -1.08
C THR A 350 3.71 -20.72 -1.24
N LEU A 351 4.00 -19.51 -1.68
CA LEU A 351 2.99 -18.51 -2.00
C LEU A 351 2.36 -18.85 -3.34
N ASP A 352 1.05 -18.67 -3.43
CA ASP A 352 0.30 -18.69 -4.68
C ASP A 352 -0.90 -17.75 -4.53
N PRO A 353 -1.54 -17.31 -5.63
CA PRO A 353 -2.63 -16.33 -5.59
C PRO A 353 -3.85 -16.71 -4.73
N SER A 354 -3.98 -17.97 -4.30
CA SER A 354 -5.05 -18.40 -3.38
C SER A 354 -4.70 -18.22 -1.90
N LYS A 355 -3.42 -18.06 -1.56
CA LYS A 355 -2.91 -18.00 -0.17
C LYS A 355 -2.53 -16.61 0.30
N ILE A 356 -2.45 -15.65 -0.62
CA ILE A 356 -2.05 -14.27 -0.37
C ILE A 356 -3.00 -13.33 -1.08
N SER A 357 -3.25 -12.19 -0.45
CA SER A 357 -4.18 -11.18 -0.89
C SER A 357 -3.67 -9.80 -0.54
N ALA A 358 -4.03 -8.83 -1.37
CA ALA A 358 -3.84 -7.41 -1.09
C ALA A 358 -4.51 -6.95 0.21
N LEU A 359 -5.47 -7.73 0.71
CA LEU A 359 -6.31 -7.41 1.86
C LEU A 359 -5.99 -8.27 3.09
N ASP A 360 -4.87 -8.97 3.05
CA ASP A 360 -4.37 -9.75 4.18
C ASP A 360 -4.03 -8.85 5.36
N VAL A 361 -4.65 -9.12 6.52
CA VAL A 361 -4.47 -8.26 7.70
C VAL A 361 -3.28 -8.72 8.55
N LEU A 362 -2.26 -7.87 8.58
CA LEU A 362 -1.12 -7.97 9.47
C LEU A 362 -1.28 -6.99 10.65
N VAL A 363 -0.68 -7.34 11.79
CA VAL A 363 -0.71 -6.52 13.00
C VAL A 363 0.69 -6.33 13.52
N GLN A 364 1.12 -5.07 13.66
CA GLN A 364 2.34 -4.69 14.36
C GLN A 364 1.99 -4.31 15.80
N ARG A 365 2.66 -4.95 16.75
CA ARG A 365 2.58 -4.61 18.17
C ARG A 365 3.87 -3.95 18.59
N VAL A 366 3.74 -2.78 19.21
CA VAL A 366 4.89 -2.02 19.72
C VAL A 366 4.78 -1.78 21.22
N THR A 367 5.94 -1.80 21.87
CA THR A 367 6.06 -1.47 23.30
C THR A 367 6.87 -0.20 23.47
N THR A 368 6.35 0.71 24.29
CA THR A 368 7.02 1.93 24.74
C THR A 368 7.09 1.96 26.26
N SER A 369 7.72 2.98 26.84
CA SER A 369 7.67 3.27 28.28
C SER A 369 6.25 3.46 28.82
N ALA A 370 5.29 3.86 27.99
CA ALA A 370 3.90 4.11 28.39
C ALA A 370 2.99 2.86 28.28
N GLY A 371 3.42 1.84 27.53
CA GLY A 371 2.69 0.58 27.41
C GLY A 371 2.80 -0.06 26.03
N THR A 372 1.85 -0.95 25.73
CA THR A 372 1.82 -1.73 24.48
C THR A 372 0.64 -1.33 23.60
N TYR A 373 0.91 -1.19 22.30
CA TYR A 373 -0.02 -0.70 21.28
C TYR A 373 -0.03 -1.67 20.11
N GLU A 374 -1.19 -1.86 19.47
CA GLU A 374 -1.36 -2.73 18.32
C GLU A 374 -1.96 -1.90 17.19
N TYR A 375 -1.41 -2.04 15.99
CA TYR A 375 -1.89 -1.38 14.76
C TYR A 375 -2.04 -2.44 13.69
N ALA A 376 -3.08 -2.33 12.86
CA ALA A 376 -3.34 -3.27 11.78
C ALA A 376 -3.25 -2.55 10.44
N GLY A 377 -2.77 -3.26 9.43
CA GLY A 377 -2.71 -2.77 8.06
C GLY A 377 -2.81 -3.92 7.07
N THR A 378 -3.02 -3.55 5.81
CA THR A 378 -3.03 -4.47 4.67
C THR A 378 -1.98 -4.04 3.64
N PRO A 379 -1.45 -4.97 2.81
CA PRO A 379 -0.54 -4.61 1.72
C PRO A 379 -1.13 -3.64 0.68
N GLY A 380 -2.46 -3.58 0.53
CA GLY A 380 -3.15 -2.74 -0.44
C GLY A 380 -3.10 -3.28 -1.88
N PHE A 381 -2.00 -3.94 -2.24
CA PHE A 381 -1.82 -4.66 -3.49
C PHE A 381 -0.67 -5.69 -3.39
N ILE A 382 -0.57 -6.61 -4.36
CA ILE A 382 0.49 -7.62 -4.42
C ILE A 382 1.03 -7.69 -5.85
N PHE A 383 2.31 -7.31 -6.05
CA PHE A 383 3.01 -7.54 -7.32
C PHE A 383 3.10 -9.04 -7.64
N VAL A 384 3.00 -9.36 -8.94
CA VAL A 384 3.21 -10.73 -9.45
C VAL A 384 4.15 -10.80 -10.63
N THR A 385 4.42 -9.69 -11.31
CA THR A 385 5.29 -9.64 -12.48
C THR A 385 6.17 -8.39 -12.44
N HIS A 386 7.35 -8.46 -13.06
CA HIS A 386 8.27 -7.34 -13.21
C HIS A 386 8.01 -6.59 -14.52
N PRO A 387 8.66 -5.44 -14.75
CA PRO A 387 8.78 -4.91 -16.09
C PRO A 387 9.39 -5.92 -17.05
N VAL A 388 8.82 -6.06 -18.25
CA VAL A 388 9.38 -6.93 -19.29
C VAL A 388 9.62 -6.18 -20.59
N PRO A 389 10.85 -5.67 -20.83
CA PRO A 389 11.26 -5.25 -22.16
C PRO A 389 11.14 -6.39 -23.17
N PHE A 390 10.37 -6.19 -24.24
CA PHE A 390 10.19 -7.18 -25.30
C PHE A 390 10.76 -6.73 -26.65
N GLN A 391 11.00 -5.43 -26.82
CA GLN A 391 11.70 -4.86 -27.96
C GLN A 391 12.61 -3.73 -27.49
N TYR A 392 13.73 -3.56 -28.19
CA TYR A 392 14.65 -2.47 -27.95
C TYR A 392 15.12 -1.84 -29.26
N GLN A 393 15.58 -0.60 -29.15
CA GLN A 393 16.25 0.11 -30.21
C GLN A 393 17.38 0.92 -29.58
N VAL A 394 18.52 0.96 -30.26
CA VAL A 394 19.63 1.83 -29.92
C VAL A 394 19.73 2.90 -30.99
N THR A 395 19.73 4.16 -30.59
CA THR A 395 19.78 5.30 -31.51
C THR A 395 20.72 6.38 -31.00
N GLN A 396 21.04 7.32 -31.88
CA GLN A 396 21.47 8.65 -31.44
C GLN A 396 20.37 9.30 -30.60
N VAL A 397 20.75 10.30 -29.79
CA VAL A 397 19.79 11.09 -29.02
C VAL A 397 18.79 11.73 -29.98
N THR A 398 17.52 11.34 -29.85
CA THR A 398 16.45 11.81 -30.71
C THR A 398 16.18 13.29 -30.40
N PRO A 399 16.24 14.20 -31.39
CA PRO A 399 15.91 15.60 -31.15
C PRO A 399 14.46 15.75 -30.62
N PRO A 400 14.17 16.76 -29.78
CA PRO A 400 12.81 17.00 -29.31
C PRO A 400 11.81 17.11 -30.46
N GLY A 401 10.70 16.36 -30.39
CA GLY A 401 9.62 16.41 -31.38
C GLY A 401 9.71 15.41 -32.54
N VAL A 402 10.73 14.55 -32.58
CA VAL A 402 10.81 13.42 -33.53
C VAL A 402 10.26 12.15 -32.88
N ASP A 403 9.37 11.47 -33.58
CA ASP A 403 8.80 10.19 -33.14
C ASP A 403 9.76 9.03 -33.45
N PRO A 404 10.34 8.34 -32.44
CA PRO A 404 11.23 7.21 -32.65
C PRO A 404 10.49 5.92 -33.04
N ASP A 405 9.15 5.87 -32.99
CA ASP A 405 8.40 4.68 -33.43
C ASP A 405 8.53 4.38 -34.93
N ALA A 406 9.10 5.31 -35.72
CA ALA A 406 9.37 5.13 -37.14
C ALA A 406 10.63 4.28 -37.45
N GLY A 407 11.42 3.88 -36.44
CA GLY A 407 12.66 3.12 -36.62
C GLY A 407 12.49 1.60 -36.62
N SER A 408 13.55 0.88 -37.01
CA SER A 408 13.62 -0.58 -36.88
C SER A 408 13.89 -0.99 -35.43
N TRP A 409 13.08 -1.91 -34.92
CA TRP A 409 13.19 -2.46 -33.57
C TRP A 409 13.82 -3.85 -33.60
N SER A 410 14.61 -4.17 -32.56
CA SER A 410 15.13 -5.50 -32.31
C SER A 410 14.28 -6.20 -31.26
N ASP A 411 13.93 -7.45 -31.50
CA ASP A 411 13.18 -8.25 -30.54
C ASP A 411 14.08 -8.79 -29.42
N VAL A 412 13.56 -8.79 -28.20
CA VAL A 412 14.11 -9.60 -27.11
C VAL A 412 13.57 -11.02 -27.28
N THR A 413 14.46 -11.99 -27.49
CA THR A 413 14.05 -13.39 -27.69
C THR A 413 14.00 -14.12 -26.37
N PHE A 414 12.81 -14.57 -25.97
CA PHE A 414 12.59 -15.36 -24.76
C PHE A 414 12.77 -16.85 -25.05
N ASN A 415 13.87 -17.44 -24.57
CA ASN A 415 14.17 -18.84 -24.88
C ASN A 415 13.44 -19.79 -23.90
N GLY A 416 13.16 -21.02 -24.34
CA GLY A 416 12.55 -22.06 -23.49
C GLY A 416 13.38 -22.46 -22.26
N GLY A 417 14.65 -22.04 -22.19
CA GLY A 417 15.54 -22.27 -21.04
C GLY A 417 15.42 -21.24 -19.90
N GLY A 418 14.49 -20.28 -19.98
CA GLY A 418 14.29 -19.28 -18.92
C GLY A 418 15.20 -18.07 -19.00
N THR A 419 15.97 -17.93 -20.07
CA THR A 419 16.84 -16.77 -20.32
C THR A 419 16.41 -16.03 -21.59
N ALA A 420 16.45 -14.70 -21.55
CA ALA A 420 16.26 -13.88 -22.74
C ALA A 420 17.59 -13.63 -23.48
N THR A 421 17.55 -13.57 -24.81
CA THR A 421 18.68 -13.20 -25.66
C THR A 421 18.41 -11.85 -26.33
N TYR A 422 19.37 -10.93 -26.21
CA TYR A 422 19.37 -9.60 -26.82
C TYR A 422 20.82 -9.09 -26.91
N SER A 423 21.06 -7.99 -27.63
CA SER A 423 22.40 -7.40 -27.79
C SER A 423 22.30 -5.88 -27.84
N ILE A 424 22.23 -5.25 -26.67
CA ILE A 424 22.23 -3.79 -26.53
C ILE A 424 23.70 -3.34 -26.51
N ALA A 425 24.18 -2.85 -27.66
CA ALA A 425 25.51 -2.27 -27.79
C ALA A 425 25.40 -0.74 -27.85
N LEU A 426 26.15 -0.04 -27.01
CA LEU A 426 26.15 1.42 -26.88
C LEU A 426 27.54 2.00 -27.14
N ASP A 427 27.55 3.22 -27.67
CA ASP A 427 28.72 4.04 -27.87
C ASP A 427 28.37 5.52 -27.65
N ALA A 428 29.35 6.42 -27.77
CA ALA A 428 29.12 7.86 -27.62
C ALA A 428 28.16 8.46 -28.67
N ALA A 429 28.04 7.85 -29.84
CA ALA A 429 27.16 8.32 -30.90
C ALA A 429 25.72 7.79 -30.75
N ASN A 430 25.55 6.63 -30.10
CA ASN A 430 24.32 5.88 -29.95
C ASN A 430 24.09 5.51 -28.47
N SER A 431 23.97 6.53 -27.62
CA SER A 431 23.78 6.38 -26.17
C SER A 431 22.31 6.28 -25.75
N GLN A 432 21.36 6.50 -26.67
CA GLN A 432 19.93 6.41 -26.38
C GLN A 432 19.42 4.98 -26.57
N VAL A 433 18.93 4.39 -25.47
CA VAL A 433 18.19 3.14 -25.47
C VAL A 433 16.70 3.46 -25.44
N ASN A 434 15.97 2.96 -26.44
CA ASN A 434 14.52 2.93 -26.42
C ASN A 434 14.06 1.51 -26.10
N LEU A 435 13.11 1.37 -25.16
CA LEU A 435 12.56 0.08 -24.75
C LEU A 435 11.05 0.10 -24.90
N ARG A 436 10.49 -0.93 -25.52
CA ARG A 436 9.06 -1.24 -25.36
C ARG A 436 8.93 -2.29 -24.27
N VAL A 437 8.19 -1.92 -23.24
CA VAL A 437 8.15 -2.66 -21.98
C VAL A 437 6.70 -3.00 -21.64
N TYR A 438 6.43 -4.27 -21.36
CA TYR A 438 5.20 -4.64 -20.68
C TYR A 438 5.26 -4.17 -19.23
N ARG A 439 4.15 -3.56 -18.79
CA ARG A 439 4.01 -3.05 -17.43
C ARG A 439 4.10 -4.19 -16.42
N PRO A 440 4.61 -3.94 -15.21
CA PRO A 440 4.43 -4.84 -14.09
C PRO A 440 2.94 -5.04 -13.83
N GLN A 441 2.58 -6.21 -13.33
CA GLN A 441 1.21 -6.56 -12.99
C GLN A 441 1.10 -6.92 -11.52
N ARG A 442 -0.08 -6.66 -10.98
CA ARG A 442 -0.49 -7.09 -9.64
C ARG A 442 -1.62 -8.10 -9.68
N LEU A 443 -1.83 -8.78 -8.56
CA LEU A 443 -3.05 -9.56 -8.33
C LEU A 443 -4.28 -8.65 -8.37
N GLY A 444 -5.36 -9.17 -8.97
CA GLY A 444 -6.68 -8.61 -8.87
C GLY A 444 -7.19 -8.65 -7.43
N ILE A 445 -7.84 -7.58 -7.01
CA ILE A 445 -8.53 -7.45 -5.74
C ILE A 445 -9.93 -8.05 -5.88
N ASP A 446 -10.46 -8.72 -4.86
CA ASP A 446 -11.81 -9.30 -4.94
C ASP A 446 -12.86 -8.22 -5.23
N GLY A 447 -13.71 -8.48 -6.21
CA GLY A 447 -14.63 -7.51 -6.81
C GLY A 447 -14.14 -6.88 -8.11
N GLU A 448 -12.85 -7.01 -8.45
CA GLU A 448 -12.31 -6.65 -9.76
C GLU A 448 -12.64 -7.71 -10.84
N ALA A 449 -12.60 -7.29 -12.11
CA ALA A 449 -13.06 -8.10 -13.24
C ALA A 449 -12.00 -9.10 -13.76
N SER A 450 -10.73 -8.86 -13.47
CA SER A 450 -9.60 -9.68 -13.92
C SER A 450 -8.80 -10.23 -12.74
N ALA A 451 -8.13 -11.36 -12.96
CA ALA A 451 -7.19 -11.92 -12.00
C ALA A 451 -5.89 -11.11 -11.89
N TYR A 452 -5.57 -10.33 -12.92
CA TYR A 452 -4.37 -9.49 -13.00
C TYR A 452 -4.69 -8.12 -13.59
N TYR A 453 -3.95 -7.12 -13.13
CA TYR A 453 -4.04 -5.75 -13.57
C TYR A 453 -2.66 -5.23 -13.93
N ASP A 454 -2.53 -4.58 -15.09
CA ASP A 454 -1.35 -3.80 -15.44
C ASP A 454 -1.32 -2.55 -14.55
N LEU A 455 -0.15 -2.26 -13.99
CA LEU A 455 0.04 -1.11 -13.11
C LEU A 455 0.25 0.18 -13.91
N GLY A 456 -0.58 1.18 -13.60
CA GLY A 456 -0.55 2.50 -14.23
C GLY A 456 -0.02 3.59 -13.30
N GLY A 457 0.52 4.68 -13.87
CA GLY A 457 0.93 5.88 -13.15
C GLY A 457 2.32 5.81 -12.52
N PHE A 458 3.05 4.70 -12.71
CA PHE A 458 4.36 4.48 -12.11
C PHE A 458 5.46 5.36 -12.75
N VAL A 459 6.51 5.60 -11.98
CA VAL A 459 7.72 6.30 -12.41
C VAL A 459 8.81 5.27 -12.74
N TRP A 460 9.44 5.46 -13.89
CA TRP A 460 10.42 4.55 -14.45
C TRP A 460 11.78 5.24 -14.53
N THR A 461 12.80 4.60 -13.98
CA THR A 461 14.15 5.18 -13.86
C THR A 461 15.20 4.13 -14.22
N PRO A 462 16.19 4.44 -15.07
CA PRO A 462 17.37 3.59 -15.19
C PRO A 462 18.26 3.77 -13.96
N GLN A 463 18.75 2.67 -13.40
CA GLN A 463 19.65 2.68 -12.24
C GLN A 463 20.91 1.86 -12.55
N PHE A 464 22.07 2.38 -12.17
CA PHE A 464 23.36 1.69 -12.26
C PHE A 464 23.88 1.39 -10.85
N PRO A 465 23.25 0.44 -10.11
CA PRO A 465 23.58 0.21 -8.71
C PRO A 465 25.00 -0.34 -8.52
N ASN A 466 25.56 -0.97 -9.56
CA ASN A 466 26.88 -1.60 -9.54
C ASN A 466 28.00 -0.67 -10.05
N VAL A 467 27.67 0.57 -10.45
CA VAL A 467 28.65 1.56 -10.92
C VAL A 467 28.89 2.60 -9.81
N PRO A 468 30.10 2.66 -9.23
CA PRO A 468 30.41 3.61 -8.17
C PRO A 468 30.13 5.06 -8.59
N GLY A 469 29.42 5.81 -7.74
CA GLY A 469 29.15 7.24 -7.93
C GLY A 469 27.95 7.58 -8.84
N VAL A 470 27.41 6.61 -9.58
CA VAL A 470 26.28 6.84 -10.50
C VAL A 470 24.95 6.54 -9.79
N GLY A 471 24.66 5.28 -9.46
CA GLY A 471 23.41 4.94 -8.75
C GLY A 471 22.16 5.27 -9.58
N ASN A 472 21.24 6.08 -9.06
CA ASN A 472 19.95 6.41 -9.69
C ASN A 472 20.09 7.54 -10.72
N CYS A 473 19.58 7.34 -11.93
CA CYS A 473 19.57 8.36 -12.99
C CYS A 473 18.28 9.19 -12.98
N ASP A 474 18.08 10.00 -11.94
CA ASP A 474 16.81 10.72 -11.72
C ASP A 474 16.45 11.68 -12.86
N GLU A 475 17.44 12.22 -13.55
CA GLU A 475 17.25 13.09 -14.72
C GLU A 475 16.69 12.38 -15.97
N LEU A 476 16.67 11.03 -15.97
CA LEU A 476 16.11 10.20 -17.05
C LEU A 476 14.73 9.62 -16.68
N ARG A 477 14.15 10.03 -15.54
CA ARG A 477 12.83 9.56 -15.08
C ARG A 477 11.76 9.73 -16.15
N THR A 478 10.93 8.70 -16.29
CA THR A 478 9.76 8.69 -17.18
C THR A 478 8.52 8.34 -16.37
N SER A 479 7.55 9.26 -16.29
CA SER A 479 6.25 8.98 -15.67
C SER A 479 5.30 8.35 -16.70
N ASP A 480 4.58 7.30 -16.31
CA ASP A 480 3.55 6.72 -17.16
C ASP A 480 2.30 7.60 -17.18
N THR A 481 2.20 8.43 -18.21
CA THR A 481 1.01 9.27 -18.46
C THR A 481 0.05 8.63 -19.46
N GLN A 482 0.39 7.48 -20.03
CA GLN A 482 -0.45 6.77 -21.00
C GLN A 482 -1.50 5.92 -20.29
N MET A 483 -1.09 5.28 -19.20
CA MET A 483 -1.94 4.53 -18.30
C MET A 483 -1.76 5.12 -16.91
N THR A 484 -2.66 6.02 -16.50
CA THR A 484 -2.55 6.73 -15.21
C THR A 484 -3.18 5.97 -14.05
N THR A 485 -3.94 4.91 -14.34
CA THR A 485 -4.58 4.04 -13.36
C THR A 485 -4.49 2.59 -13.81
N ASP A 486 -4.55 1.66 -12.87
CA ASP A 486 -4.50 0.24 -13.18
C ASP A 486 -5.62 -0.20 -14.12
N THR A 487 -5.26 -0.97 -15.14
CA THR A 487 -6.21 -1.56 -16.08
C THR A 487 -6.17 -3.08 -16.01
N ALA A 488 -7.32 -3.71 -16.23
CA ALA A 488 -7.36 -5.17 -16.36
C ALA A 488 -6.45 -5.61 -17.51
N THR A 489 -5.63 -6.64 -17.28
CA THR A 489 -4.71 -7.15 -18.31
C THR A 489 -5.47 -7.59 -19.56
N ASP A 490 -5.11 -7.03 -20.72
CA ASP A 490 -5.66 -7.44 -22.02
C ASP A 490 -4.63 -8.26 -22.82
N SER A 491 -4.84 -9.58 -22.91
CA SER A 491 -3.93 -10.50 -23.61
C SER A 491 -3.96 -10.37 -25.14
N VAL A 492 -4.95 -9.67 -25.70
CA VAL A 492 -5.07 -9.37 -27.13
C VAL A 492 -4.31 -8.09 -27.45
N ALA A 493 -4.59 -7.00 -26.72
CA ALA A 493 -3.97 -5.70 -26.96
C ALA A 493 -2.52 -5.62 -26.48
N LYS A 494 -2.19 -6.30 -25.37
CA LYS A 494 -0.86 -6.33 -24.72
C LYS A 494 -0.25 -4.91 -24.60
N PRO A 495 -0.91 -3.98 -23.89
CA PRO A 495 -0.47 -2.60 -23.79
C PRO A 495 0.96 -2.53 -23.25
N TYR A 496 1.77 -1.65 -23.85
CA TYR A 496 3.17 -1.45 -23.47
C TYR A 496 3.44 0.03 -23.17
N LEU A 497 4.58 0.28 -22.52
CA LEU A 497 5.14 1.62 -22.31
C LEU A 497 6.41 1.74 -23.15
N LEU A 498 6.61 2.91 -23.75
CA LEU A 498 7.82 3.27 -24.47
C LEU A 498 8.73 4.11 -23.58
N LEU A 499 9.88 3.56 -23.19
CA LEU A 499 10.93 4.26 -22.45
C LEU A 499 12.00 4.75 -23.41
N LYS A 500 12.54 5.95 -23.16
CA LYS A 500 13.57 6.59 -24.01
C LYS A 500 14.64 7.21 -23.13
N TRP A 501 15.79 6.54 -23.02
CA TRP A 501 16.83 6.92 -22.07
C TRP A 501 18.17 7.11 -22.76
N ASP A 502 18.67 8.34 -22.74
CA ASP A 502 20.06 8.64 -23.06
C ASP A 502 20.95 8.34 -21.85
N LEU A 503 21.50 7.13 -21.82
CA LEU A 503 22.20 6.63 -20.65
C LEU A 503 23.50 7.40 -20.37
N MET A 504 24.11 8.04 -21.36
CA MET A 504 25.33 8.84 -21.18
C MET A 504 25.10 10.10 -20.35
N ARG A 505 23.89 10.69 -20.43
CA ARG A 505 23.54 11.86 -19.61
C ARG A 505 23.64 11.55 -18.11
N CYS A 506 23.18 10.36 -17.71
CA CYS A 506 23.27 9.94 -16.31
C CYS A 506 24.71 9.98 -15.78
N PHE A 507 25.69 9.59 -16.59
CA PHE A 507 27.09 9.61 -16.18
C PHE A 507 27.64 11.04 -16.15
N THR A 508 27.24 11.87 -17.12
CA THR A 508 27.66 13.28 -17.17
C THR A 508 27.16 14.06 -15.94
N GLY A 509 25.91 13.82 -15.52
CA GLY A 509 25.33 14.45 -14.34
C GLY A 509 25.95 14.00 -13.01
N HIS A 510 26.57 12.81 -12.99
CA HIS A 510 27.18 12.20 -11.81
C HIS A 510 28.72 12.26 -11.79
N GLU A 511 29.34 13.00 -12.73
CA GLU A 511 30.80 13.02 -12.93
C GLU A 511 31.41 11.60 -13.12
N GLY A 512 30.58 10.66 -13.60
CA GLY A 512 30.94 9.27 -13.87
C GLY A 512 31.53 9.08 -15.26
N SER A 513 32.17 7.93 -15.48
CA SER A 513 32.72 7.56 -16.80
C SER A 513 31.81 6.55 -17.50
N PHE A 514 31.26 6.93 -18.66
CA PHE A 514 30.53 6.01 -19.53
C PHE A 514 31.52 5.23 -20.39
N GLY A 515 31.65 3.93 -20.16
CA GLY A 515 32.66 3.11 -20.83
C GLY A 515 32.55 1.62 -20.50
N PRO A 516 33.54 0.80 -20.90
CA PRO A 516 33.46 -0.67 -20.86
C PRO A 516 33.27 -1.29 -19.47
N SER A 517 33.52 -0.54 -18.40
CA SER A 517 33.23 -0.98 -17.03
C SER A 517 31.74 -1.01 -16.70
N VAL A 518 30.90 -0.43 -17.56
CA VAL A 518 29.43 -0.44 -17.43
C VAL A 518 28.90 -1.68 -18.17
N SER A 519 28.37 -2.63 -17.41
CA SER A 519 27.88 -3.91 -17.94
C SER A 519 26.37 -4.09 -17.88
N ASP A 520 25.69 -3.32 -17.03
CA ASP A 520 24.26 -3.48 -16.78
C ASP A 520 23.62 -2.22 -16.20
N PHE A 521 22.30 -2.16 -16.30
CA PHE A 521 21.45 -1.24 -15.55
C PHE A 521 20.14 -1.93 -15.14
N ASP A 522 19.55 -1.48 -14.05
CA ASP A 522 18.22 -1.87 -13.58
C ASP A 522 17.18 -0.91 -14.21
N VAL A 523 16.16 -1.47 -14.86
CA VAL A 523 14.89 -0.78 -15.18
C VAL A 523 14.08 -0.73 -13.90
N MET A 524 14.23 0.34 -13.13
CA MET A 524 13.54 0.53 -11.86
C MET A 524 12.17 1.16 -12.10
N VAL A 525 11.17 0.66 -11.36
CA VAL A 525 9.78 1.12 -11.42
C VAL A 525 9.32 1.37 -10.00
N GLU A 526 8.95 2.60 -9.75
CA GLU A 526 8.56 3.10 -8.44
C GLU A 526 7.12 3.57 -8.50
N SER A 527 6.36 3.16 -7.49
CA SER A 527 5.07 3.74 -7.30
C SER A 527 5.22 5.22 -6.93
N PRO A 528 4.36 6.12 -7.43
CA PRO A 528 4.40 7.52 -6.98
C PRO A 528 3.86 7.65 -5.54
N GLY A 529 3.08 6.67 -5.06
CA GLY A 529 2.64 6.51 -3.68
C GLY A 529 3.53 5.56 -2.85
N PRO A 530 3.12 5.16 -1.63
CA PRO A 530 3.89 4.30 -0.74
C PRO A 530 4.02 2.84 -1.21
N GLY A 531 3.49 2.47 -2.38
CA GLY A 531 3.32 1.08 -2.83
C GLY A 531 4.59 0.25 -3.03
N GLY A 532 5.78 0.83 -2.94
CA GLY A 532 7.04 0.10 -3.13
C GLY A 532 7.53 0.11 -4.58
N ASN A 533 8.50 -0.74 -4.88
CA ASN A 533 9.21 -0.73 -6.16
C ASN A 533 9.44 -2.13 -6.76
N SER A 534 9.62 -2.13 -8.07
CA SER A 534 10.06 -3.28 -8.86
C SER A 534 11.27 -2.89 -9.68
N ALA A 535 12.12 -3.86 -10.03
CA ALA A 535 13.19 -3.62 -10.98
C ALA A 535 13.53 -4.87 -11.78
N GLN A 536 13.98 -4.65 -13.01
CA GLN A 536 14.51 -5.67 -13.92
C GLN A 536 15.91 -5.28 -14.42
N LYS A 537 16.89 -6.15 -14.26
CA LYS A 537 18.25 -5.93 -14.77
C LYS A 537 18.37 -6.20 -16.28
N LEU A 538 19.04 -5.32 -17.00
CA LEU A 538 19.42 -5.48 -18.41
C LEU A 538 20.93 -5.35 -18.60
N THR A 539 21.51 -6.28 -19.36
CA THR A 539 22.92 -6.28 -19.73
C THR A 539 23.16 -5.39 -20.94
N ILE A 540 24.23 -4.61 -20.91
CA ILE A 540 24.66 -3.77 -22.02
C ILE A 540 26.15 -3.97 -22.31
N ALA A 541 26.53 -3.75 -23.56
CA ALA A 541 27.93 -3.67 -23.95
C ALA A 541 28.24 -2.22 -24.33
N VAL A 542 29.12 -1.56 -23.58
CA VAL A 542 29.54 -0.18 -23.86
C VAL A 542 30.94 -0.19 -24.47
N THR A 543 31.05 0.34 -25.68
CA THR A 543 32.35 0.56 -26.33
C THR A 543 32.98 1.86 -25.82
N PRO A 544 34.31 1.94 -25.59
CA PRO A 544 34.92 3.15 -25.08
C PRO A 544 34.79 4.31 -26.07
N ILE A 545 34.80 5.52 -25.52
CA ILE A 545 35.01 6.78 -26.24
C ILE A 545 36.50 6.94 -26.56
#